data_AF-W6U5J7-F1
#
_entry.id   AF-W6U5J7-F1
#
_cell.length_a   1.000
_cell.length_b   1.000
_cell.length_c   1.000
_cell.angle_alpha   90.00
_cell.angle_beta   90.00
_cell.angle_gamma   90.00
#
_symmetry.space_group_name_H-M   'P 1'
#
loop_
_entity.id
_entity.type
_entity.pdbx_description
1 polymer ?
#
loop_
_entity_poly.entity_id
_entity_poly.type
_entity_poly.pdbx_seq_one_letter_code
_entity_poly.pdbx_strand_id
1 'polypeptide(L)'
;MHGYDNEESDMHPFMLAMGPDIPHLTERQHFYQIDLYPYICAMLGLDKPNKIDGLIDRVLPYLKERPSEQYLERFRLYASGTLTH
;
A
#
# COMPACT_ATOMS: atom_id res chain seq x y z
N MET A 1 16.35 21.56 -6.39
CA MET A 1 15.19 21.73 -7.30
C MET A 1 14.51 20.37 -7.39
N HIS A 2 13.19 20.29 -7.56
CA HIS A 2 12.42 19.03 -7.51
C HIS A 2 11.55 18.88 -8.77
N GLY A 3 10.91 17.71 -8.95
CA GLY A 3 10.02 17.43 -10.09
C GLY A 3 10.73 16.85 -11.32
N TYR A 4 11.95 16.37 -11.13
CA TYR A 4 12.66 15.54 -12.11
C TYR A 4 12.12 14.10 -12.08
N ASP A 5 12.73 13.22 -12.87
CA ASP A 5 12.41 11.80 -12.91
C ASP A 5 12.42 11.18 -11.51
N ASN A 6 11.41 10.37 -11.20
CA ASN A 6 11.26 9.74 -9.89
C ASN A 6 12.22 8.58 -9.65
N GLU A 7 12.98 8.14 -10.66
CA GLU A 7 14.09 7.19 -10.51
C GLU A 7 15.37 7.83 -9.97
N GLU A 8 15.48 9.16 -10.05
CA GLU A 8 16.65 9.89 -9.54
C GLU A 8 16.66 9.90 -8.01
N SER A 9 17.80 9.55 -7.41
CA SER A 9 17.91 9.36 -5.95
C SER A 9 17.56 10.60 -5.14
N ASP A 10 17.83 11.78 -5.69
CA ASP A 10 17.53 13.06 -5.05
C ASP A 10 16.02 13.35 -5.00
N MET A 11 15.22 12.68 -5.83
CA MET A 11 13.76 12.78 -5.87
C MET A 11 13.07 11.76 -4.95
N HIS A 12 13.80 10.80 -4.37
CA HIS A 12 13.21 9.79 -3.48
C HIS A 12 12.84 10.40 -2.12
N PRO A 13 11.55 10.41 -1.74
CA PRO A 13 11.16 10.75 -0.38
C PRO A 13 11.50 9.60 0.59
N PHE A 14 11.48 9.90 1.88
CA PHE A 14 11.50 8.86 2.92
C PHE A 14 10.13 8.79 3.61
N MET A 15 9.78 7.59 4.09
CA MET A 15 8.60 7.33 4.89
C MET A 15 9.01 6.65 6.19
N LEU A 16 8.47 7.11 7.31
CA LEU A 16 8.62 6.48 8.61
C LEU A 16 7.23 6.08 9.10
N ALA A 17 7.11 4.84 9.58
CA ALA A 17 5.88 4.31 10.14
C ALA A 17 6.20 3.63 11.49
N MET A 18 5.38 3.91 12.51
CA MET A 18 5.49 3.30 13.83
C MET A 18 4.11 3.11 14.43
N GLY A 19 3.86 1.94 15.01
CA GLY A 19 2.58 1.63 15.63
C GLY A 19 2.51 0.17 16.08
N PRO A 20 1.46 -0.21 16.82
CA PRO A 20 1.28 -1.57 17.33
C PRO A 20 1.13 -2.61 16.20
N ASP A 21 0.59 -2.20 15.06
CA ASP A 21 0.27 -3.06 13.92
C ASP A 21 1.24 -2.87 12.74
N ILE A 22 2.34 -2.15 12.98
CA ILE A 22 3.42 -1.97 12.01
C ILE A 22 4.57 -2.91 12.39
N PRO A 23 4.97 -3.84 11.49
CA PRO A 23 6.05 -4.76 11.76
C PRO A 23 7.37 -4.01 11.95
N HIS A 24 8.25 -4.55 12.79
CA HIS A 24 9.58 -4.00 12.98
C HIS A 24 10.48 -4.44 11.82
N LEU A 25 10.64 -3.55 10.84
CA LEU A 25 11.46 -3.79 9.67
C LEU A 25 12.89 -3.36 9.96
N THR A 26 13.84 -4.30 9.85
CA THR A 26 15.26 -4.08 10.21
C THR A 26 16.06 -3.44 9.09
N GLU A 27 15.57 -3.52 7.85
CA GLU A 27 16.25 -3.00 6.67
C GLU A 27 15.42 -1.90 6.01
N ARG A 28 16.09 -1.06 5.21
CA ARG A 28 15.42 -0.08 4.36
C ARG A 28 14.54 -0.80 3.34
N GLN A 29 13.28 -0.39 3.28
CA GLN A 29 12.30 -0.96 2.36
C GLN A 29 12.12 -0.08 1.14
N HIS A 30 11.80 -0.70 0.00
CA HIS A 30 11.30 0.00 -1.17
C HIS A 30 9.78 0.03 -1.13
N PHE A 31 9.19 1.21 -1.15
CA PHE A 31 7.73 1.38 -1.10
C PHE A 31 7.30 2.37 -2.18
N TYR A 32 6.35 1.98 -3.03
CA TYR A 32 5.78 2.92 -4.00
C TYR A 32 4.73 3.79 -3.31
N GLN A 33 4.86 5.11 -3.41
CA GLN A 33 3.95 6.03 -2.71
C GLN A 33 2.47 5.84 -3.09
N ILE A 34 2.18 5.42 -4.33
CA ILE A 34 0.81 5.10 -4.78
C ILE A 34 0.18 3.93 -4.01
N ASP A 35 0.99 3.06 -3.41
CA ASP A 35 0.56 1.92 -2.62
C ASP A 35 0.25 2.31 -1.15
N LEU A 36 0.45 3.58 -0.77
CA LEU A 36 0.12 4.05 0.59
C LEU A 36 -1.37 3.92 0.88
N TYR A 37 -2.23 4.28 -0.07
CA TYR A 37 -3.67 4.18 0.11
C TYR A 37 -4.15 2.73 0.35
N PRO A 38 -3.81 1.72 -0.49
CA PRO A 38 -4.20 0.34 -0.22
C PRO A 38 -3.59 -0.21 1.08
N TYR A 39 -2.39 0.24 1.47
CA TYR A 39 -1.80 -0.10 2.78
C TYR A 39 -2.65 0.39 3.96
N ILE A 40 -3.06 1.67 3.95
CA ILE A 40 -3.93 2.23 4.99
C ILE A 40 -5.28 1.50 5.01
N CYS A 41 -5.88 1.22 3.85
CA CYS A 41 -7.13 0.48 3.78
C CYS A 41 -7.01 -0.91 4.43
N ALA A 42 -5.91 -1.62 4.19
CA ALA A 42 -5.66 -2.93 4.77
C ALA A 42 -5.50 -2.88 6.29
N MET A 43 -4.74 -1.92 6.81
CA MET A 43 -4.61 -1.73 8.27
C MET A 43 -5.95 -1.41 8.95
N LEU A 44 -6.86 -0.73 8.26
CA LEU A 44 -8.18 -0.36 8.78
C LEU A 44 -9.26 -1.42 8.48
N GLY A 45 -8.93 -2.52 7.81
CA GLY A 45 -9.91 -3.55 7.43
C GLY A 45 -10.93 -3.09 6.37
N LEU A 46 -10.59 -2.09 5.55
CA LEU A 46 -11.43 -1.56 4.48
C LEU A 46 -11.14 -2.29 3.17
N ASP A 47 -12.11 -3.02 2.62
CA ASP A 47 -11.88 -3.88 1.43
C ASP A 47 -12.67 -3.51 0.18
N LYS A 48 -13.26 -2.31 0.21
CA LYS A 48 -13.96 -1.70 -0.92
C LYS A 48 -13.29 -0.35 -1.21
N PRO A 49 -12.04 -0.33 -1.70
CA PRO A 49 -11.42 0.91 -2.14
C PRO A 49 -12.17 1.49 -3.36
N ASN A 50 -11.92 2.76 -3.65
CA ASN A 50 -12.22 3.29 -4.99
C ASN A 50 -11.32 2.62 -6.05
N LYS A 51 -11.58 2.90 -7.32
CA LYS A 51 -10.65 2.54 -8.40
C LYS A 51 -9.31 3.26 -8.17
N ILE A 52 -8.22 2.50 -8.09
CA ILE A 52 -6.87 3.00 -7.77
C ILE A 52 -5.81 2.26 -8.58
N ASP A 53 -4.65 2.90 -8.77
CA ASP A 53 -3.49 2.30 -9.44
C ASP A 53 -2.55 1.55 -8.48
N GLY A 54 -2.70 1.79 -7.17
CA GLY A 54 -1.92 1.12 -6.14
C GLY A 54 -2.30 -0.36 -5.99
N LEU A 55 -1.32 -1.21 -5.68
CA LEU A 55 -1.51 -2.67 -5.60
C LEU A 55 -1.44 -3.17 -4.17
N ILE A 56 -2.54 -3.74 -3.68
CA ILE A 56 -2.61 -4.37 -2.36
C ILE A 56 -1.55 -5.47 -2.16
N ASP A 57 -1.21 -6.18 -3.24
CA ASP A 57 -0.24 -7.28 -3.21
C ASP A 57 1.17 -6.81 -2.84
N ARG A 58 1.54 -5.59 -3.24
CA ARG A 58 2.87 -5.02 -2.94
C ARG A 58 3.03 -4.62 -1.49
N VAL A 59 1.92 -4.40 -0.76
CA VAL A 59 1.97 -3.90 0.62
C VAL A 59 1.77 -4.99 1.68
N LEU A 60 1.42 -6.20 1.28
CA LEU A 60 1.27 -7.34 2.19
C LEU A 60 2.50 -7.58 3.08
N PRO A 61 3.76 -7.44 2.59
CA PRO A 61 4.94 -7.60 3.45
C PRO A 61 5.04 -6.59 4.59
N TYR A 62 4.34 -5.46 4.51
CA TYR A 62 4.37 -4.38 5.51
C TYR A 62 3.22 -4.45 6.51
N LEU A 63 2.33 -5.44 6.38
CA LEU A 63 1.24 -5.67 7.31
C LEU A 63 1.67 -6.73 8.33
N LYS A 64 1.42 -6.45 9.62
CA LYS A 64 1.68 -7.41 10.69
C LYS A 64 0.79 -8.64 10.59
N GLU A 65 -0.48 -8.45 10.25
CA GLU A 65 -1.43 -9.53 10.01
C GLU A 65 -1.84 -9.52 8.54
N ARG A 66 -1.67 -10.67 7.87
CA ARG A 66 -2.05 -10.80 6.47
C ARG A 66 -3.59 -10.91 6.37
N PRO A 67 -4.25 -10.08 5.54
CA PRO A 67 -5.68 -10.21 5.29
C PRO A 67 -6.04 -11.57 4.66
N SER A 68 -7.28 -12.00 4.83
CA SER A 68 -7.78 -13.24 4.23
C SER A 68 -7.81 -13.15 2.70
N GLU A 69 -7.73 -14.30 2.01
CA GLU A 69 -7.83 -14.31 0.54
C GLU A 69 -9.17 -13.76 0.04
N GLN A 70 -10.26 -13.96 0.79
CA GLN A 70 -11.56 -13.36 0.47
C GLN A 70 -11.54 -11.82 0.54
N TYR A 71 -10.85 -11.24 1.53
CA TYR A 71 -10.60 -9.80 1.61
C TYR A 71 -9.80 -9.34 0.38
N LEU A 72 -8.71 -10.04 0.06
CA LEU A 72 -7.81 -9.65 -1.03
C LEU A 72 -8.48 -9.70 -2.40
N GLU A 73 -9.25 -10.75 -2.67
CA GLU A 73 -10.04 -10.87 -3.89
C GLU A 73 -11.05 -9.72 -4.02
N ARG A 74 -11.80 -9.45 -2.95
CA ARG A 74 -12.76 -8.33 -2.94
C ARG A 74 -12.06 -6.99 -3.17
N PHE A 75 -10.95 -6.75 -2.48
CA PHE A 75 -10.15 -5.54 -2.63
C PHE A 75 -9.71 -5.33 -4.08
N ARG A 76 -9.14 -6.36 -4.72
CA ARG A 76 -8.66 -6.29 -6.12
C ARG A 76 -9.80 -5.99 -7.11
N LEU A 77 -10.98 -6.56 -6.90
CA LEU A 77 -12.15 -6.31 -7.75
C LEU A 77 -12.62 -4.86 -7.67
N TYR A 78 -12.65 -4.27 -6.48
CA TYR A 78 -12.97 -2.85 -6.30
C TYR A 78 -11.87 -1.92 -6.82
N ALA A 79 -10.60 -2.22 -6.50
CA ALA A 79 -9.45 -1.42 -6.92
C ALA A 79 -9.30 -1.35 -8.45
N SER A 80 -9.60 -2.44 -9.16
CA SER A 80 -9.62 -2.47 -10.64
C SER A 80 -10.81 -1.71 -11.24
N GLY A 81 -11.84 -1.39 -10.46
CA GLY A 81 -13.11 -0.86 -10.93
C GLY A 81 -14.02 -1.92 -11.56
N THR A 82 -13.73 -3.21 -11.36
CA THR A 82 -14.62 -4.31 -11.76
C THR A 82 -15.91 -4.30 -10.94
N LEU A 83 -15.77 -4.01 -9.64
CA LEU A 83 -16.88 -3.71 -8.74
C LEU A 83 -16.90 -2.20 -8.41
N THR A 84 -18.11 -1.68 -8.19
CA THR A 84 -18.35 -0.30 -7.76
C THR A 84 -19.16 -0.29 -6.46
N HIS A 85 -19.17 0.86 -5.77
CA HIS A 85 -20.00 1.08 -4.58
C HIS A 85 -21.49 1.09 -4.90
#